data_AF-B7Q757-F1
#
_entry.id   AF-B7Q757-F1
#
_cell.length_a   1.000
_cell.length_b   1.000
_cell.length_c   1.000
_cell.angle_alpha   90.00
_cell.angle_beta   90.00
_cell.angle_gamma   90.00
#
_symmetry.space_group_name_H-M   'P 1'
#
loop_
_entity.id
_entity.type
_entity.pdbx_description
1 polymer ?
#
loop_
_entity_poly.entity_id
_entity_poly.type
_entity_poly.pdbx_seq_one_letter_code
_entity_poly.pdbx_strand_id
1 'polypeptide(L)'
;MQGCFDEAEGKLRRAHKLDPNSQAIVRELKELDSIKRQLRETETNMCRRMFNYANNDKAAEAMKALSLNSGVSKEMQTTINESLRKLKSGTAGSSLPFTTGFTDSHYDYVRSVCQDLGLGCEDLLTGGVRAFIRDTE
;
A
#
# COMPACT_ATOMS: atom_id res chain seq x y z
N MET A 1 -21.55 -3.24 -20.30
CA MET A 1 -22.18 -2.31 -19.35
C MET A 1 -22.08 -0.84 -19.82
N GLN A 2 -20.89 -0.34 -20.20
CA GLN A 2 -20.72 1.03 -20.77
C GLN A 2 -21.59 1.30 -22.01
N GLY A 3 -21.72 0.34 -22.93
CA GLY A 3 -22.56 0.50 -24.12
C GLY A 3 -24.05 0.79 -23.83
N CYS A 4 -24.58 0.33 -22.69
CA CYS A 4 -25.97 0.61 -22.30
C CYS A 4 -26.14 2.06 -21.83
N PHE A 5 -25.14 2.64 -21.16
CA PHE A 5 -25.18 4.04 -20.71
C PHE A 5 -25.00 5.02 -21.86
N ASP A 6 -24.18 4.68 -22.86
CA ASP A 6 -23.99 5.53 -24.05
C ASP A 6 -25.23 5.53 -24.93
N GLU A 7 -25.90 4.38 -25.07
CA GLU A 7 -27.18 4.28 -25.77
C GLU A 7 -28.30 5.06 -25.03
N ALA A 8 -28.38 4.94 -23.71
CA ALA A 8 -29.32 5.68 -22.88
C ALA A 8 -29.09 7.20 -22.95
N GLU A 9 -27.83 7.64 -22.87
CA GLU A 9 -27.47 9.05 -23.04
C GLU A 9 -27.87 9.58 -24.42
N GLY A 10 -27.60 8.79 -25.48
CA GLY A 10 -27.98 9.14 -26.85
C GLY A 10 -29.50 9.32 -27.01
N LYS A 11 -30.30 8.46 -26.39
CA LYS A 11 -31.77 8.56 -26.39
C LYS A 11 -32.26 9.76 -25.58
N LEU A 12 -31.72 10.00 -24.39
CA LEU A 12 -32.08 11.16 -23.55
C LEU A 12 -31.70 12.49 -24.19
N ARG A 13 -30.53 12.59 -24.83
CA ARG A 13 -30.13 13.79 -25.58
C ARG A 13 -31.02 14.05 -26.79
N ARG A 14 -31.50 13.02 -27.48
CA ARG A 14 -32.49 13.16 -28.57
C ARG A 14 -33.84 13.63 -28.02
N ALA A 15 -34.30 13.06 -26.91
CA ALA A 15 -35.52 13.49 -26.26
C ALA A 15 -35.43 14.95 -25.78
N HIS A 16 -34.28 15.37 -25.24
CA HIS A 16 -34.05 16.77 -24.83
C HIS A 16 -34.05 17.76 -26.00
N LYS A 17 -33.60 17.34 -27.18
CA LYS A 17 -33.70 18.17 -28.40
C LYS A 17 -35.15 18.37 -28.86
N LEU A 18 -36.03 17.41 -28.56
CA LEU A 18 -37.45 17.48 -28.90
C LEU A 18 -38.25 18.24 -27.83
N ASP A 19 -37.87 18.12 -26.56
CA ASP A 19 -38.45 18.87 -25.43
C ASP A 19 -37.34 19.46 -24.53
N PRO A 20 -36.87 20.68 -24.83
CA PRO A 20 -35.77 21.31 -24.10
C PRO A 20 -36.13 21.76 -22.68
N ASN A 21 -37.42 21.96 -22.39
CA ASN A 21 -37.87 22.49 -21.10
C ASN A 21 -38.23 21.38 -20.10
N SER A 22 -38.18 20.11 -20.51
CA SER A 22 -38.46 18.98 -19.65
C SER A 22 -37.42 18.83 -18.54
N GLN A 23 -37.82 19.22 -17.33
CA GLN A 23 -37.04 19.02 -16.10
C GLN A 23 -36.75 17.54 -15.81
N ALA A 24 -37.63 16.64 -16.27
CA ALA A 24 -37.44 15.20 -16.09
C ALA A 24 -36.23 14.70 -16.89
N ILE A 25 -36.13 15.09 -18.17
CA ILE A 25 -35.02 14.68 -19.04
C ILE A 25 -33.68 15.23 -18.50
N VAL A 26 -33.69 16.47 -18.01
CA VAL A 26 -32.49 17.09 -17.41
C VAL A 26 -32.05 16.36 -16.13
N ARG A 27 -32.98 15.89 -15.30
CA ARG A 27 -32.65 15.09 -14.10
C ARG A 27 -32.04 13.75 -14.46
N GLU A 28 -32.65 13.02 -15.39
CA GLU A 28 -32.17 11.72 -15.85
C GLU A 28 -30.76 11.81 -16.46
N LEU A 29 -30.48 12.87 -17.24
CA LEU A 29 -29.14 13.11 -17.78
C LEU A 29 -28.10 13.34 -16.66
N LYS A 30 -28.45 14.14 -15.64
CA LYS A 30 -27.55 14.38 -14.49
C LYS A 30 -27.31 13.12 -13.66
N GLU A 31 -28.33 12.30 -13.48
CA GLU A 31 -28.22 11.04 -12.75
C GLU A 31 -27.34 10.04 -13.51
N LEU A 32 -27.53 9.92 -14.81
CA LEU A 32 -26.70 9.10 -15.68
C LEU A 32 -25.22 9.53 -15.67
N ASP A 33 -24.95 10.84 -15.70
CA ASP A 33 -23.58 11.37 -15.57
C ASP A 33 -22.96 11.05 -14.20
N SER A 34 -23.74 11.17 -13.12
CA SER A 34 -23.29 10.82 -11.76
C SER A 34 -22.90 9.34 -11.67
N ILE A 35 -23.74 8.45 -12.21
CA ILE A 35 -23.48 7.01 -12.24
C ILE A 35 -22.22 6.69 -13.07
N LYS A 36 -22.06 7.30 -14.25
CA LYS A 36 -20.86 7.13 -15.09
C LYS A 36 -19.59 7.55 -14.34
N ARG A 37 -19.64 8.66 -13.60
CA ARG A 37 -18.50 9.15 -12.80
C ARG A 37 -18.15 8.18 -11.69
N GLN A 38 -19.13 7.72 -10.91
CA GLN A 38 -18.92 6.76 -9.82
C GLN A 38 -18.33 5.45 -10.31
N LEU A 39 -18.79 4.95 -11.47
CA LEU A 39 -18.26 3.72 -12.06
C LEU A 39 -16.78 3.88 -12.43
N ARG A 40 -16.41 4.99 -13.09
CA ARG A 40 -15.02 5.29 -13.46
C ARG A 40 -14.11 5.46 -12.24
N GLU A 41 -14.59 6.13 -11.19
CA GLU A 41 -13.85 6.25 -9.93
C GLU A 41 -13.61 4.88 -9.29
N THR A 42 -14.62 4.01 -9.32
CA THR A 42 -14.52 2.65 -8.79
C THR A 42 -13.52 1.80 -9.58
N GLU A 43 -13.59 1.84 -10.91
CA GLU A 43 -12.62 1.19 -11.81
C GLU A 43 -11.20 1.71 -11.55
N THR A 44 -11.03 3.03 -11.44
CA THR A 44 -9.73 3.66 -11.18
C THR A 44 -9.16 3.21 -9.84
N ASN A 45 -9.99 3.18 -8.79
CA ASN A 45 -9.59 2.72 -7.47
C ASN A 45 -9.22 1.22 -7.47
N MET A 46 -9.93 0.40 -8.23
CA MET A 46 -9.62 -1.01 -8.38
C MET A 46 -8.30 -1.22 -9.11
N CYS A 47 -8.07 -0.52 -10.22
CA CYS A 47 -6.80 -0.53 -10.95
C CYS A 47 -5.63 -0.05 -10.09
N ARG A 48 -5.83 1.03 -9.31
CA ARG A 48 -4.82 1.52 -8.36
C ARG A 48 -4.49 0.49 -7.29
N ARG A 49 -5.50 -0.20 -6.74
CA ARG A 49 -5.29 -1.29 -5.79
C ARG A 49 -4.52 -2.43 -6.44
N MET A 50 -4.95 -2.91 -7.60
CA MET A 50 -4.27 -3.97 -8.37
C MET A 50 -2.81 -3.64 -8.66
N PHE A 51 -2.52 -2.40 -9.06
CA PHE A 51 -1.16 -1.93 -9.30
C PHE A 51 -0.31 -1.90 -8.02
N ASN A 52 -0.89 -1.44 -6.91
CA ASN A 52 -0.21 -1.44 -5.62
C ASN A 52 0.01 -2.87 -5.08
N TYR A 53 -0.94 -3.78 -5.28
CA TYR A 53 -0.75 -5.20 -4.96
C TYR A 53 0.36 -5.82 -5.80
N ALA A 54 0.38 -5.58 -7.11
CA ALA A 54 1.43 -6.09 -7.99
C ALA A 54 2.83 -5.52 -7.64
N ASN A 55 2.91 -4.29 -7.14
CA ASN A 55 4.15 -3.70 -6.66
C ASN A 55 4.54 -4.20 -5.25
N ASN A 56 3.56 -4.49 -4.39
CA ASN A 56 3.84 -5.09 -3.08
C ASN A 56 4.29 -6.55 -3.21
N ASP A 57 3.74 -7.32 -4.15
CA ASP A 57 4.21 -8.67 -4.44
C ASP A 57 5.63 -8.65 -5.02
N LYS A 58 5.93 -7.71 -5.92
CA LYS A 58 7.30 -7.47 -6.41
C LYS A 58 8.24 -6.97 -5.32
N ALA A 59 7.77 -6.15 -4.39
CA ALA A 59 8.57 -5.70 -3.25
C ALA A 59 8.82 -6.85 -2.27
N ALA A 60 7.84 -7.72 -2.04
CA ALA A 60 7.98 -8.93 -1.24
C ALA A 60 8.91 -9.96 -1.89
N GLU A 61 8.83 -10.15 -3.21
CA GLU A 61 9.78 -10.97 -3.98
C GLU A 61 11.19 -10.36 -4.01
N ALA A 62 11.30 -9.03 -4.14
CA ALA A 62 12.58 -8.32 -4.06
C ALA A 62 13.18 -8.39 -2.65
N MET A 63 12.37 -8.30 -1.59
CA MET A 63 12.81 -8.54 -0.20
C MET A 63 13.24 -9.99 0.01
N LYS A 64 12.54 -10.96 -0.59
CA LYS A 64 12.92 -12.38 -0.54
C LYS A 64 14.23 -12.63 -1.31
N ALA A 65 14.44 -11.94 -2.44
CA ALA A 65 15.69 -11.98 -3.20
C ALA A 65 16.85 -11.26 -2.48
N LEU A 66 16.58 -10.12 -1.82
CA LEU A 66 17.51 -9.42 -0.94
C LEU A 66 17.88 -10.30 0.26
N SER A 67 16.94 -11.04 0.86
CA SER A 67 17.22 -11.99 1.94
C SER A 67 18.13 -13.15 1.50
N LEU A 68 18.14 -13.50 0.20
CA LEU A 68 19.02 -14.51 -0.37
C LEU A 68 20.42 -13.98 -0.72
N ASN A 69 20.56 -12.66 -0.92
CA ASN A 69 21.81 -11.99 -1.31
C ASN A 69 22.32 -10.96 -0.29
N SER A 70 21.82 -10.98 0.95
CA SER A 70 21.97 -9.87 1.91
C SER A 70 23.41 -9.64 2.39
N GLY A 71 24.40 -10.45 2.01
CA GLY A 71 25.74 -10.37 2.60
C GLY A 71 25.78 -10.64 4.11
N VAL A 72 24.62 -10.91 4.73
CA VAL A 72 24.46 -11.23 6.14
C VAL A 72 24.43 -12.74 6.28
N SER A 73 25.30 -13.28 7.13
CA SER A 73 25.35 -14.72 7.40
C SER A 73 24.01 -15.23 7.93
N LYS A 74 23.65 -16.50 7.63
CA LYS A 74 22.39 -17.10 8.11
C LYS A 74 22.28 -17.09 9.64
N GLU A 75 23.39 -17.23 10.34
CA GLU A 75 23.46 -17.15 11.81
C GLU A 75 23.08 -15.77 12.31
N MET A 76 23.60 -14.72 11.67
CA MET A 76 23.27 -13.34 12.01
C MET A 76 21.81 -13.01 11.64
N GLN A 77 21.32 -13.48 10.50
CA GLN A 77 19.90 -13.36 10.13
C GLN A 77 18.98 -13.99 11.18
N THR A 78 19.33 -15.17 11.68
CA THR A 78 18.56 -15.88 12.72
C THR A 78 18.57 -15.09 14.02
N THR A 79 19.74 -14.60 14.43
CA THR A 79 19.93 -13.80 15.65
C THR A 79 19.12 -12.50 15.61
N ILE A 80 19.15 -11.78 14.48
CA ILE A 80 18.38 -10.55 14.27
C ILE A 80 16.87 -10.86 14.34
N ASN A 81 16.41 -11.89 13.64
CA ASN A 81 15.00 -12.29 13.65
C ASN A 81 14.49 -12.64 15.05
N GLU A 82 15.24 -13.44 15.79
CA GLU A 82 14.87 -13.80 17.17
C GLU A 82 14.82 -12.58 18.08
N SER A 83 15.79 -11.68 17.95
CA SER A 83 15.85 -10.45 18.76
C SER A 83 14.66 -9.54 18.47
N LEU A 84 14.30 -9.36 17.20
CA LEU A 84 13.14 -8.54 16.79
C LEU A 84 11.80 -9.20 17.16
N ARG A 85 11.68 -10.53 17.08
CA ARG A 85 10.49 -11.25 17.57
C ARG A 85 10.33 -11.11 19.08
N LYS A 86 11.42 -11.21 19.84
CA LYS A 86 11.41 -10.96 21.29
C LYS A 86 10.99 -9.53 21.60
N LEU A 87 11.50 -8.55 20.84
CA LEU A 87 11.08 -7.16 20.95
C LEU A 87 9.57 -7.01 20.71
N LYS A 88 9.02 -7.64 19.67
CA LYS A 88 7.58 -7.60 19.38
C LYS A 88 6.72 -8.20 20.50
N SER A 89 7.20 -9.23 21.19
CA SER A 89 6.51 -9.82 22.35
C SER A 89 6.72 -9.04 23.65
N GLY A 90 7.53 -7.98 23.62
CA GLY A 90 7.83 -7.14 24.79
C GLY A 90 6.76 -6.08 25.05
N THR A 91 7.08 -5.19 25.99
CA THR A 91 6.20 -4.09 26.41
C THR A 91 6.27 -2.93 25.43
N ALA A 92 5.13 -2.27 25.16
CA ALA A 92 5.06 -1.04 24.38
C ALA A 92 6.08 0.00 24.88
N GLY A 93 6.75 0.71 23.96
CA GLY A 93 7.87 1.61 24.26
C GLY A 93 9.26 0.94 24.32
N SER A 94 9.34 -0.39 24.24
CA SER A 94 10.64 -1.07 24.13
C SER A 94 11.31 -0.77 22.79
N SER A 95 12.63 -0.54 22.80
CA SER A 95 13.44 -0.34 21.61
C SER A 95 14.74 -1.13 21.66
N LEU A 96 15.26 -1.49 20.49
CA LEU A 96 16.49 -2.24 20.32
C LEU A 96 17.39 -1.55 19.28
N PRO A 97 18.55 -1.02 19.69
CA PRO A 97 19.51 -0.43 18.76
C PRO A 97 20.39 -1.49 18.09
N PHE A 98 20.62 -1.33 16.79
CA PHE A 98 21.57 -2.07 15.97
C PHE A 98 22.61 -1.08 15.44
N THR A 99 23.80 -1.06 16.04
CA THR A 99 24.82 -0.04 15.76
C THR A 99 26.19 -0.67 15.50
N THR A 100 26.99 -0.95 16.52
CA THR A 100 28.37 -1.38 16.35
C THR A 100 28.48 -2.78 15.76
N GLY A 101 29.32 -2.95 14.73
CA GLY A 101 29.63 -4.23 14.10
C GLY A 101 28.69 -4.64 12.97
N PHE A 102 27.70 -3.81 12.65
CA PHE A 102 26.76 -4.04 11.55
C PHE A 102 27.20 -3.26 10.31
N THR A 103 27.05 -3.89 9.14
CA THR A 103 27.25 -3.25 7.84
C THR A 103 25.92 -2.74 7.29
N ASP A 104 25.97 -1.96 6.20
CA ASP A 104 24.76 -1.44 5.54
C ASP A 104 23.77 -2.55 5.17
N SER A 105 24.28 -3.68 4.68
CA SER A 105 23.42 -4.83 4.37
C SER A 105 22.76 -5.46 5.60
N HIS A 106 23.40 -5.36 6.77
CA HIS A 106 22.77 -5.77 8.03
C HIS A 106 21.65 -4.82 8.44
N TYR A 107 21.86 -3.50 8.27
CA TYR A 107 20.83 -2.50 8.54
C TYR A 107 19.63 -2.65 7.62
N ASP A 108 19.85 -2.88 6.33
CA ASP A 108 18.78 -3.17 5.36
C ASP A 108 17.99 -4.42 5.75
N TYR A 109 18.69 -5.47 6.21
CA TYR A 109 18.03 -6.67 6.70
C TYR A 109 17.17 -6.39 7.94
N VAL A 110 17.68 -5.64 8.92
CA VAL A 110 16.93 -5.22 10.11
C VAL A 110 15.67 -4.43 9.71
N ARG A 111 15.78 -3.47 8.77
CA ARG A 111 14.64 -2.69 8.27
C ARG A 111 13.57 -3.59 7.64
N SER A 112 13.98 -4.54 6.80
CA SER A 112 13.09 -5.51 6.17
C SER A 112 12.32 -6.34 7.21
N VAL A 113 13.03 -6.90 8.19
CA VAL A 113 12.41 -7.74 9.23
C VAL A 113 11.49 -6.92 10.13
N CYS A 114 11.84 -5.68 10.45
CA CYS A 114 10.97 -4.78 11.21
C CYS A 114 9.67 -4.51 10.45
N GLN A 115 9.74 -4.26 9.14
CA GLN A 115 8.56 -4.06 8.30
C GLN A 115 7.65 -5.30 8.28
N ASP A 116 8.22 -6.50 8.11
CA ASP A 116 7.48 -7.76 8.12
C ASP A 116 6.78 -8.02 9.47
N LEU A 117 7.44 -7.63 10.56
CA LEU A 117 6.91 -7.79 11.92
C LEU A 117 5.97 -6.66 12.35
N GLY A 118 5.84 -5.59 11.57
CA GLY A 118 5.02 -4.42 11.90
C GLY A 118 5.65 -3.52 12.98
N LEU A 119 6.97 -3.57 13.16
CA LEU A 119 7.72 -2.74 14.10
C LEU A 119 8.08 -1.38 13.48
N GLY A 120 8.28 -0.38 14.34
CA GLY A 120 8.93 0.88 13.97
C GLY A 120 10.43 0.65 13.78
N CYS A 121 11.02 1.36 12.82
CA CYS A 121 12.44 1.26 12.50
C CYS A 121 12.93 2.62 12.02
N GLU A 122 13.96 3.18 12.64
CA GLU A 122 14.50 4.50 12.33
C GLU A 122 16.04 4.52 12.32
N ASP A 123 16.62 5.43 11.54
CA ASP A 123 18.06 5.61 11.47
C ASP A 123 18.57 6.51 12.60
N LEU A 124 19.65 6.08 13.25
CA LEU A 124 20.28 6.84 14.33
C LEU A 124 21.30 7.83 13.77
N LEU A 125 21.34 9.05 14.32
CA LEU A 125 22.29 10.11 13.93
C LEU A 125 23.76 9.68 14.09
N THR A 126 24.03 8.74 14.99
CA THR A 126 25.37 8.19 15.26
C THR A 126 25.76 7.06 14.31
N GLY A 127 24.90 6.72 13.33
CA GLY A 127 25.02 5.52 12.49
C GLY A 127 24.34 4.31 13.14
N GLY A 128 23.69 3.51 12.29
CA GLY A 128 22.90 2.34 12.68
C GLY A 128 21.39 2.59 12.69
N VAL A 129 20.64 1.59 13.15
CA VAL A 129 19.17 1.57 13.09
C VAL A 129 18.59 1.17 14.44
N ARG A 130 17.48 1.78 14.85
CA ARG A 130 16.73 1.44 16.06
C ARG A 130 15.38 0.86 15.69
N ALA A 131 15.12 -0.37 16.16
CA ALA A 131 13.80 -0.98 16.08
C ALA A 131 12.99 -0.66 17.35
N PHE A 132 11.69 -0.44 17.23
CA PHE A 132 10.82 -0.15 18.38
C PHE A 132 9.39 -0.63 18.15
N ILE A 133 8.65 -0.87 19.23
CA ILE A 133 7.22 -1.20 19.14
C ILE A 133 6.45 0.11 18.87
N ARG A 134 5.63 0.14 17.83
CA ARG A 134 4.74 1.28 17.56
C ARG A 134 3.63 1.26 18.59
N ASP A 135 3.38 2.40 19.24
CA ASP A 135 2.15 2.58 19.99
C ASP A 135 0.99 2.54 19.00
N THR A 136 0.15 1.50 19.11
CA THR A 136 -1.14 1.47 18.43
C THR A 136 -2.04 2.45 19.16
N GLU A 137 -2.21 3.64 18.58
CA GLU A 137 -3.36 4.52 18.87
C GLU A 137 -4.68 3.81 18.53
#